data_AF-A0A8D6U7B9-F1
#
_entry.id   AF-A0A8D6U7B9-F1
#
_cell.length_a   1.000
_cell.length_b   1.000
_cell.length_c   1.000
_cell.angle_alpha   90.00
_cell.angle_beta   90.00
_cell.angle_gamma   90.00
#
_symmetry.space_group_name_H-M   'P 1'
#
loop_
_entity.id
_entity.type
_entity.pdbx_description
1 polymer ?
#
loop_
_entity_poly.entity_id
_entity_poly.type
_entity_poly.pdbx_seq_one_letter_code
_entity_poly.pdbx_strand_id
1 'polypeptide(L)'
;MTLFDIIAQSIKKDPIKSENNAVIHRRLRLENLMVLTAQGTPFIHSGQEYGRTKQFRDPTYRYPVSEDKVPNKAHLLVDEKGNPFDYPYFIYDSYDFSDAFNHFDCTRANDTKSFPENTKTRAFAKGLIALRKSTDAFNFKSKVDVDARVTLLTVPGTNNVTQEDLVLGYQTAAFNGDHYLVYVNTDSKSRQFDLSKITNGLSYIVLANGNQVNLSGISELSGVTINNHILTLDPLTATIIRLTNAKTPTDQVANPSEKTGSFGGKDTEVTKANVKASGKEDLVGNAELVNRDNG
;
A
#
# COMPACT_ATOMS: atom_id res chain seq x y z
N MET A 1 11.35 0.44 -11.33
CA MET A 1 9.96 0.12 -11.78
C MET A 1 8.98 0.37 -10.64
N THR A 2 7.70 0.59 -10.94
CA THR A 2 6.66 0.65 -9.90
C THR A 2 6.30 -0.76 -9.41
N LEU A 3 5.59 -0.86 -8.27
CA LEU A 3 5.13 -2.16 -7.75
C LEU A 3 4.16 -2.87 -8.71
N PHE A 4 3.26 -2.13 -9.36
CA PHE A 4 2.33 -2.70 -10.34
C PHE A 4 3.08 -3.30 -11.54
N ASP A 5 4.05 -2.55 -12.09
CA ASP A 5 4.79 -2.95 -13.28
C ASP A 5 5.69 -4.16 -13.01
N ILE A 6 6.38 -4.18 -11.85
CA ILE A 6 7.26 -5.29 -11.50
C ILE A 6 6.47 -6.57 -11.21
N ILE A 7 5.27 -6.46 -10.63
CA ILE A 7 4.37 -7.62 -10.47
C ILE A 7 3.97 -8.16 -11.85
N ALA A 8 3.53 -7.29 -12.77
CA ALA A 8 3.15 -7.67 -14.13
C ALA A 8 4.29 -8.37 -14.88
N GLN A 9 5.51 -7.82 -14.78
CA GLN A 9 6.73 -8.41 -15.33
C GLN A 9 7.00 -9.79 -14.75
N SER A 10 6.98 -9.90 -13.42
CA SER A 10 7.40 -11.11 -12.70
C SER A 10 6.47 -12.29 -12.97
N ILE A 11 5.16 -12.02 -13.08
CA ILE A 11 4.17 -13.06 -13.37
C ILE A 11 3.88 -13.21 -14.86
N LYS A 12 4.55 -12.41 -15.72
CA LYS A 12 4.41 -12.42 -17.18
C LYS A 12 2.95 -12.33 -17.64
N LYS A 13 2.19 -11.43 -17.04
CA LYS A 13 0.77 -11.18 -17.39
C LYS A 13 0.55 -9.75 -17.85
N ASP A 14 0.08 -9.61 -19.10
CA ASP A 14 -0.23 -8.32 -19.70
C ASP A 14 -1.41 -7.65 -18.97
N PRO A 15 -1.22 -6.46 -18.36
CA PRO A 15 -2.25 -5.77 -17.61
C PRO A 15 -3.39 -5.21 -18.47
N ILE A 16 -3.28 -5.20 -19.82
CA ILE A 16 -4.40 -4.74 -20.66
C ILE A 16 -5.59 -5.71 -20.61
N LYS A 17 -5.33 -6.98 -20.30
CA LYS A 17 -6.37 -8.00 -20.09
C LYS A 17 -6.95 -7.85 -18.68
N SER A 18 -8.27 -7.74 -18.57
CA SER A 18 -8.94 -7.42 -17.31
C SER A 18 -8.70 -8.47 -16.23
N GLU A 19 -8.65 -9.75 -16.61
CA GLU A 19 -8.35 -10.87 -15.72
C GLU A 19 -6.92 -10.81 -15.17
N ASN A 20 -5.95 -10.42 -15.99
CA ASN A 20 -4.57 -10.24 -15.59
C ASN A 20 -4.42 -9.02 -14.67
N ASN A 21 -5.07 -7.91 -15.01
CA ASN A 21 -5.10 -6.71 -14.19
C ASN A 21 -5.64 -7.02 -12.78
N ALA A 22 -6.72 -7.78 -12.68
CA ALA A 22 -7.28 -8.22 -11.40
C ALA A 22 -6.27 -9.04 -10.58
N VAL A 23 -5.54 -9.97 -11.22
CA VAL A 23 -4.49 -10.77 -10.57
C VAL A 23 -3.33 -9.89 -10.08
N ILE A 24 -2.88 -8.93 -10.87
CA ILE A 24 -1.81 -7.98 -10.50
C ILE A 24 -2.26 -7.17 -9.28
N HIS A 25 -3.49 -6.64 -9.29
CA HIS A 25 -4.05 -5.88 -8.17
C HIS A 25 -4.26 -6.72 -6.90
N ARG A 26 -4.59 -8.02 -7.03
CA ARG A 26 -4.62 -8.92 -5.87
C ARG A 26 -3.23 -9.06 -5.24
N ARG A 27 -2.21 -9.36 -6.05
CA ARG A 27 -0.82 -9.45 -5.57
C ARG A 27 -0.33 -8.13 -4.97
N LEU A 28 -0.68 -7.00 -5.58
CA LEU A 28 -0.34 -5.67 -5.06
C LEU A 28 -0.96 -5.42 -3.66
N ARG A 29 -2.20 -5.89 -3.43
CA ARG A 29 -2.83 -5.82 -2.11
C ARG A 29 -2.15 -6.72 -1.09
N LEU A 30 -1.69 -7.92 -1.48
CA LEU A 30 -0.93 -8.81 -0.60
C LEU A 30 0.37 -8.14 -0.14
N GLU A 31 1.12 -7.54 -1.06
CA GLU A 31 2.36 -6.82 -0.76
C GLU A 31 2.10 -5.61 0.15
N ASN A 32 1.08 -4.79 -0.16
CA ASN A 32 0.71 -3.67 0.69
C ASN A 32 0.32 -4.12 2.10
N LEU A 33 -0.39 -5.25 2.23
CA LEU A 33 -0.72 -5.83 3.53
C LEU A 33 0.54 -6.23 4.28
N MET A 34 1.43 -7.01 3.66
CA MET A 34 2.68 -7.45 4.28
C MET A 34 3.52 -6.27 4.79
N VAL A 35 3.67 -5.21 3.98
CA VAL A 35 4.41 -4.01 4.37
C VAL A 35 3.71 -3.24 5.50
N LEU A 36 2.39 -3.06 5.41
CA LEU A 36 1.63 -2.25 6.38
C LEU A 36 1.35 -3.00 7.70
N THR A 37 1.55 -4.31 7.76
CA THR A 37 1.47 -5.11 8.98
C THR A 37 2.84 -5.59 9.50
N ALA A 38 3.93 -5.29 8.80
CA ALA A 38 5.28 -5.54 9.29
C ALA A 38 5.66 -4.62 10.46
N GLN A 39 6.60 -5.05 11.31
CA GLN A 39 7.18 -4.17 12.33
C GLN A 39 8.05 -3.08 11.70
N GLY A 40 8.39 -2.03 12.46
CA GLY A 40 9.23 -0.93 12.00
C GLY A 40 8.46 0.17 11.26
N THR A 41 9.13 0.87 10.34
CA THR A 41 8.56 2.00 9.61
C THR A 41 8.18 1.58 8.19
N PRO A 42 6.89 1.49 7.84
CA PRO A 42 6.48 1.19 6.47
C PRO A 42 6.77 2.40 5.57
N PHE A 43 7.18 2.11 4.33
CA PHE A 43 7.35 3.10 3.28
C PHE A 43 6.44 2.74 2.11
N ILE A 44 5.74 3.74 1.56
CA ILE A 44 4.83 3.58 0.42
C ILE A 44 5.25 4.59 -0.63
N HIS A 45 5.63 4.11 -1.81
CA HIS A 45 5.91 4.98 -2.95
C HIS A 45 4.61 5.60 -3.46
N SER A 46 4.62 6.89 -3.82
CA SER A 46 3.42 7.59 -4.32
C SER A 46 2.82 6.89 -5.55
N GLY A 47 1.57 6.46 -5.40
CA GLY A 47 0.81 5.73 -6.39
C GLY A 47 0.89 4.21 -6.28
N GLN A 48 1.69 3.67 -5.36
CA GLN A 48 1.67 2.25 -5.02
C GLN A 48 0.29 1.83 -4.51
N GLU A 49 -0.40 2.71 -3.78
CA GLU A 49 -1.71 2.46 -3.21
C GLU A 49 -2.81 2.22 -4.25
N TYR A 50 -2.67 2.71 -5.49
CA TYR A 50 -3.68 2.49 -6.54
C TYR A 50 -3.15 1.66 -7.72
N GLY A 51 -1.89 1.21 -7.69
CA GLY A 51 -1.29 0.51 -8.84
C GLY A 51 -0.83 1.44 -9.95
N ARG A 52 -0.02 2.45 -9.62
CA ARG A 52 0.65 3.33 -10.58
C ARG A 52 1.54 2.53 -11.54
N THR A 53 1.48 2.87 -12.82
CA THR A 53 2.30 2.30 -13.88
C THR A 53 3.15 3.37 -14.56
N LYS A 54 4.30 2.97 -15.12
CA LYS A 54 5.15 3.76 -16.02
C LYS A 54 5.28 3.10 -17.40
N GLN A 55 4.20 2.48 -17.86
CA GLN A 55 4.10 1.90 -19.21
C GLN A 55 4.22 2.99 -20.29
N PHE A 56 4.99 2.72 -21.34
CA PHE A 56 5.19 3.60 -22.49
C PHE A 56 4.07 3.46 -23.51
N ARG A 57 3.01 4.25 -23.32
CA ARG A 57 1.76 4.18 -24.12
C ARG A 57 1.74 5.14 -25.32
N ASP A 58 2.88 5.32 -25.97
CA ASP A 58 2.95 6.02 -27.25
C ASP A 58 2.45 5.09 -28.38
N PRO A 59 1.54 5.54 -29.25
CA PRO A 59 0.98 4.70 -30.33
C PRO A 59 2.04 4.05 -31.24
N THR A 60 3.20 4.67 -31.44
CA THR A 60 4.29 4.14 -32.27
C THR A 60 5.07 3.01 -31.60
N TYR A 61 4.85 2.80 -30.31
CA TYR A 61 5.49 1.79 -29.45
C TYR A 61 4.50 0.73 -28.97
N ARG A 62 3.33 0.62 -29.62
CA ARG A 62 2.36 -0.44 -29.32
C ARG A 62 2.98 -1.83 -29.45
N TYR A 63 3.93 -2.00 -30.37
CA TYR A 63 4.70 -3.22 -30.61
C TYR A 63 6.19 -2.94 -30.45
N PRO A 64 7.04 -4.00 -30.35
CA PRO A 64 8.48 -3.82 -30.32
C PRO A 64 8.99 -3.03 -31.52
N VAL A 65 9.94 -2.14 -31.26
CA VAL A 65 10.63 -1.32 -32.25
C VAL A 65 12.05 -1.83 -32.46
N SER A 66 12.74 -1.30 -33.48
CA SER A 66 14.16 -1.57 -33.72
C SER A 66 15.03 -1.10 -32.54
N GLU A 67 16.20 -1.71 -32.37
CA GLU A 67 17.09 -1.50 -31.22
C GLU A 67 17.47 -0.02 -31.02
N ASP A 68 17.69 0.72 -32.10
CA ASP A 68 18.00 2.15 -32.12
C ASP A 68 16.84 3.04 -31.62
N LYS A 69 15.63 2.48 -31.54
CA LYS A 69 14.41 3.18 -31.13
C LYS A 69 13.91 2.76 -29.76
N VAL A 70 14.52 1.77 -29.10
CA VAL A 70 14.06 1.31 -27.78
C VAL A 70 14.06 2.50 -26.81
N PRO A 71 12.97 2.77 -26.07
CA PRO A 71 12.95 3.86 -25.11
C PRO A 71 14.05 3.70 -24.08
N ASN A 72 14.74 4.80 -23.75
CA ASN A 72 15.79 4.79 -22.73
C ASN A 72 15.26 4.22 -21.40
N LYS A 73 16.09 3.51 -20.64
CA LYS A 73 15.72 2.97 -19.31
C LYS A 73 14.38 2.18 -19.28
N ALA A 74 14.07 1.47 -20.36
CA ALA A 74 12.89 0.62 -20.45
C ALA A 74 13.23 -0.87 -20.35
N HIS A 75 12.30 -1.64 -19.82
CA HIS A 75 12.23 -3.08 -20.02
C HIS A 75 11.13 -3.41 -21.03
N LEU A 76 11.41 -4.35 -21.94
CA LEU A 76 10.40 -4.99 -22.78
C LEU A 76 9.79 -6.16 -22.00
N LEU A 77 8.50 -6.07 -21.66
CA LEU A 77 7.78 -7.11 -20.94
C LEU A 77 7.09 -8.07 -21.91
N VAL A 78 7.14 -9.35 -21.58
CA VAL A 78 6.57 -10.46 -22.37
C VAL A 78 5.70 -11.36 -21.50
N ASP A 79 4.76 -12.06 -22.14
CA ASP A 79 3.94 -13.09 -21.52
C ASP A 79 4.70 -14.40 -21.29
N GLU A 80 4.03 -15.39 -20.69
CA GLU A 80 4.61 -16.72 -20.43
C GLU A 80 5.10 -17.43 -21.69
N LYS A 81 4.53 -17.12 -22.86
CA LYS A 81 4.92 -17.67 -24.17
C LYS A 81 6.02 -16.85 -24.86
N GLY A 82 6.47 -15.76 -24.25
CA GLY A 82 7.45 -14.84 -24.81
C GLY A 82 6.86 -13.80 -25.78
N ASN A 83 5.53 -13.69 -25.89
CA ASN A 83 4.92 -12.64 -26.71
C ASN A 83 5.01 -11.29 -25.99
N PRO A 84 5.38 -10.20 -26.66
CA PRO A 84 5.34 -8.86 -26.08
C PRO A 84 3.94 -8.50 -25.57
N PHE A 85 3.88 -7.77 -24.45
CA PHE A 85 2.64 -7.12 -24.01
C PHE A 85 2.19 -6.07 -25.03
N ASP A 86 0.91 -5.69 -25.00
CA ASP A 86 0.45 -4.47 -25.69
C ASP A 86 1.13 -3.26 -25.04
N TYR A 87 1.83 -2.45 -25.82
CA TYR A 87 2.77 -1.44 -25.33
C TYR A 87 3.82 -2.06 -24.38
N PRO A 88 4.78 -2.82 -24.92
CA PRO A 88 5.61 -3.72 -24.11
C PRO A 88 6.70 -3.02 -23.31
N TYR A 89 6.96 -1.73 -23.56
CA TYR A 89 8.02 -0.98 -22.90
C TYR A 89 7.53 -0.35 -21.59
N PHE A 90 8.23 -0.64 -20.49
CA PHE A 90 7.95 -0.09 -19.16
C PHE A 90 9.20 0.61 -18.62
N ILE A 91 9.05 1.86 -18.19
CA ILE A 91 10.18 2.67 -17.74
C ILE A 91 10.56 2.30 -16.30
N TYR A 92 11.78 1.78 -16.12
CA TYR A 92 12.25 1.37 -14.79
C TYR A 92 12.93 2.50 -14.02
N ASP A 93 13.51 3.46 -14.73
CA ASP A 93 14.17 4.64 -14.22
C ASP A 93 13.71 5.87 -15.02
N SER A 94 12.93 6.74 -14.37
CA SER A 94 12.18 7.81 -15.02
C SER A 94 12.68 9.22 -14.65
N TYR A 95 13.93 9.35 -14.19
CA TYR A 95 14.48 10.62 -13.74
C TYR A 95 14.48 11.71 -14.84
N ASP A 96 14.64 11.29 -16.11
CA ASP A 96 14.68 12.16 -17.29
C ASP A 96 13.48 11.93 -18.22
N PHE A 97 12.32 11.60 -17.63
CA PHE A 97 11.08 11.39 -18.36
C PHE A 97 10.07 12.50 -18.10
N SER A 98 9.23 12.76 -19.10
CA SER A 98 8.20 13.79 -19.02
C SER A 98 7.07 13.45 -18.04
N ASP A 99 6.19 14.43 -17.80
CA ASP A 99 5.01 14.27 -16.96
C ASP A 99 4.07 13.16 -17.44
N ALA A 100 4.06 12.84 -18.74
CA ALA A 100 3.29 11.71 -19.25
C ALA A 100 3.61 10.38 -18.54
N PHE A 101 4.83 10.24 -18.00
CA PHE A 101 5.29 9.09 -17.21
C PHE A 101 5.31 9.35 -15.71
N ASN A 102 5.65 10.59 -15.33
CA ASN A 102 5.91 10.94 -13.94
C ASN A 102 4.69 11.45 -13.17
N HIS A 103 3.58 11.76 -13.85
CA HIS A 103 2.35 12.20 -13.18
C HIS A 103 1.78 11.16 -12.21
N PHE A 104 1.09 11.69 -11.20
CA PHE A 104 0.17 10.92 -10.38
C PHE A 104 -1.19 10.90 -11.09
N ASP A 105 -1.70 9.71 -11.41
CA ASP A 105 -2.97 9.55 -12.13
C ASP A 105 -4.15 9.69 -11.15
N CYS A 106 -4.56 10.93 -10.91
CA CYS A 106 -5.65 11.28 -10.00
C CYS A 106 -6.98 10.63 -10.42
N THR A 107 -7.23 10.46 -11.72
CA THR A 107 -8.45 9.84 -12.22
C THR A 107 -8.46 8.36 -11.84
N ARG A 108 -7.39 7.63 -12.13
CA ARG A 108 -7.26 6.20 -11.76
C ARG A 108 -7.29 5.97 -10.25
N ALA A 109 -6.80 6.93 -9.47
CA ALA A 109 -6.81 6.85 -8.01
C ALA A 109 -8.19 7.13 -7.37
N ASN A 110 -9.11 7.80 -8.06
CA ASN A 110 -10.36 8.31 -7.45
C ASN A 110 -11.65 7.90 -8.18
N ASP A 111 -11.62 7.67 -9.49
CA ASP A 111 -12.81 7.32 -10.26
C ASP A 111 -13.10 5.81 -10.19
N THR A 112 -13.95 5.42 -9.25
CA THR A 112 -14.37 4.03 -9.06
C THR A 112 -15.17 3.48 -10.24
N LYS A 113 -15.86 4.31 -11.01
CA LYS A 113 -16.66 3.85 -12.14
C LYS A 113 -15.75 3.37 -13.27
N SER A 114 -14.72 4.13 -13.56
CA SER A 114 -13.77 3.83 -14.65
C SER A 114 -12.65 2.88 -14.21
N PHE A 115 -12.22 2.95 -12.93
CA PHE A 115 -11.06 2.22 -12.41
C PHE A 115 -11.36 1.49 -11.09
N PRO A 116 -12.35 0.57 -11.07
CA PRO A 116 -12.81 -0.06 -9.83
C PRO A 116 -11.72 -0.88 -9.10
N GLU A 117 -10.80 -1.54 -9.81
CA GLU A 117 -9.72 -2.29 -9.14
C GLU A 117 -8.65 -1.38 -8.53
N ASN A 118 -8.35 -0.24 -9.16
CA ASN A 118 -7.39 0.74 -8.66
C ASN A 118 -7.94 1.44 -7.41
N THR A 119 -9.19 1.89 -7.44
CA THR A 119 -9.80 2.54 -6.27
C THR A 119 -10.04 1.55 -5.13
N LYS A 120 -10.38 0.29 -5.42
CA LYS A 120 -10.42 -0.79 -4.42
C LYS A 120 -9.06 -1.00 -3.76
N THR A 121 -7.99 -1.06 -4.54
CA THR A 121 -6.61 -1.20 -4.02
C THR A 121 -6.23 -0.02 -3.14
N ARG A 122 -6.62 1.20 -3.53
CA ARG A 122 -6.39 2.40 -2.72
C ARG A 122 -7.18 2.40 -1.43
N ALA A 123 -8.45 2.04 -1.48
CA ALA A 123 -9.30 1.90 -0.30
C ALA A 123 -8.74 0.84 0.66
N PHE A 124 -8.25 -0.27 0.12
CA PHE A 124 -7.59 -1.33 0.88
C PHE A 124 -6.33 -0.81 1.60
N ALA A 125 -5.43 -0.11 0.89
CA ALA A 125 -4.25 0.50 1.49
C ALA A 125 -4.60 1.54 2.56
N LYS A 126 -5.62 2.39 2.32
CA LYS A 126 -6.15 3.34 3.31
C LYS A 126 -6.61 2.62 4.58
N GLY A 127 -7.35 1.53 4.43
CA GLY A 127 -7.85 0.74 5.55
C GLY A 127 -6.73 0.04 6.33
N LEU A 128 -5.70 -0.48 5.64
CA LEU A 128 -4.51 -1.04 6.29
C LEU A 128 -3.73 0.00 7.08
N ILE A 129 -3.59 1.23 6.58
CA ILE A 129 -2.97 2.34 7.32
C ILE A 129 -3.79 2.66 8.57
N ALA A 130 -5.13 2.70 8.46
CA ALA A 130 -6.00 2.93 9.61
C ALA A 130 -5.86 1.81 10.66
N LEU A 131 -5.81 0.55 10.23
CA LEU A 131 -5.57 -0.61 11.09
C LEU A 131 -4.22 -0.54 11.80
N ARG A 132 -3.15 -0.23 11.06
CA ARG A 132 -1.81 -0.07 11.65
C ARG A 132 -1.79 1.01 12.72
N LYS A 133 -2.56 2.09 12.54
CA LYS A 133 -2.65 3.19 13.50
C LYS A 133 -3.54 2.88 14.70
N SER A 134 -4.47 1.92 14.60
CA SER A 134 -5.43 1.62 15.67
C SER A 134 -4.85 0.72 16.76
N THR A 135 -3.68 0.12 16.56
CA THR A 135 -3.05 -0.79 17.52
C THR A 135 -1.53 -0.68 17.49
N ASP A 136 -0.89 -0.93 18.62
CA ASP A 136 0.56 -1.03 18.74
C ASP A 136 1.13 -2.35 18.18
N ALA A 137 0.28 -3.36 17.94
CA ALA A 137 0.69 -4.71 17.57
C ALA A 137 1.57 -4.81 16.32
N PHE A 138 1.54 -3.78 15.47
CA PHE A 138 2.29 -3.72 14.21
C PHE A 138 3.46 -2.72 14.26
N ASN A 139 3.72 -2.06 15.38
CA ASN A 139 4.73 -1.00 15.48
C ASN A 139 5.39 -0.93 16.87
N PHE A 140 5.85 -2.08 17.37
CA PHE A 140 6.59 -2.17 18.63
C PHE A 140 7.88 -1.33 18.57
N LYS A 141 8.30 -0.82 19.73
CA LYS A 141 9.43 0.13 19.84
C LYS A 141 10.77 -0.52 20.12
N SER A 142 10.79 -1.81 20.44
CA SER A 142 12.01 -2.53 20.78
C SER A 142 12.00 -3.92 20.15
N LYS A 143 13.21 -4.45 19.88
CA LYS A 143 13.39 -5.85 19.47
C LYS A 143 12.87 -6.82 20.55
N VAL A 144 13.04 -6.49 21.83
CA VAL A 144 12.56 -7.32 22.94
C VAL A 144 11.05 -7.52 22.87
N ASP A 145 10.29 -6.45 22.61
CA ASP A 145 8.84 -6.54 22.44
C ASP A 145 8.47 -7.35 21.20
N VAL A 146 9.18 -7.16 20.08
CA VAL A 146 8.95 -7.96 18.86
C VAL A 146 9.17 -9.44 19.13
N ASP A 147 10.31 -9.81 19.74
CA ASP A 147 10.66 -11.19 20.03
C ASP A 147 9.67 -11.84 21.02
N ALA A 148 9.14 -11.07 21.97
CA ALA A 148 8.19 -11.56 22.98
C ALA A 148 6.74 -11.67 22.47
N ARG A 149 6.36 -10.90 21.45
CA ARG A 149 4.94 -10.70 21.07
C ARG A 149 4.59 -11.14 19.66
N VAL A 150 5.57 -11.37 18.80
CA VAL A 150 5.36 -11.83 17.43
C VAL A 150 5.75 -13.31 17.32
N THR A 151 4.83 -14.15 16.88
CA THR A 151 5.05 -15.60 16.76
C THR A 151 4.73 -16.06 15.34
N LEU A 152 5.64 -16.80 14.72
CA LEU A 152 5.38 -17.46 13.43
C LEU A 152 4.38 -18.62 13.64
N LEU A 153 3.35 -18.67 12.80
CA LEU A 153 2.31 -19.70 12.82
C LEU A 153 2.49 -20.72 11.68
N THR A 154 2.99 -20.30 10.52
CA THR A 154 3.33 -21.19 9.40
C THR A 154 4.73 -21.76 9.58
N VAL A 155 4.90 -22.61 10.59
CA VAL A 155 6.18 -23.27 10.86
C VAL A 155 6.41 -24.38 9.81
N PRO A 156 7.55 -24.41 9.11
CA PRO A 156 7.86 -25.46 8.14
C PRO A 156 7.70 -26.87 8.73
N GLY A 157 7.13 -27.78 7.94
CA GLY A 157 6.83 -29.15 8.37
C GLY A 157 5.50 -29.31 9.12
N THR A 158 4.74 -28.23 9.34
CA THR A 158 3.39 -28.26 9.94
C THR A 158 2.35 -27.80 8.94
N ASN A 159 1.10 -28.27 9.04
CA ASN A 159 -0.05 -27.78 8.26
C ASN A 159 0.20 -27.66 6.74
N ASN A 160 0.94 -28.62 6.16
CA ASN A 160 1.35 -28.60 4.75
C ASN A 160 2.12 -27.32 4.33
N VAL A 161 2.95 -26.78 5.22
CA VAL A 161 3.88 -25.68 4.95
C VAL A 161 5.28 -26.24 4.73
N THR A 162 5.89 -25.90 3.61
CA THR A 162 7.27 -26.30 3.26
C THR A 162 8.30 -25.27 3.75
N GLN A 163 9.60 -25.62 3.67
CA GLN A 163 10.70 -24.71 4.05
C GLN A 163 10.70 -23.43 3.19
N GLU A 164 10.45 -23.58 1.90
CA GLU A 164 10.17 -22.50 0.96
C GLU A 164 8.72 -22.65 0.53
N ASP A 165 7.90 -21.62 0.73
CA ASP A 165 6.48 -21.68 0.45
C ASP A 165 5.93 -20.30 0.07
N LEU A 166 4.73 -20.29 -0.50
CA LEU A 166 3.97 -19.11 -0.91
C LEU A 166 2.92 -18.71 0.12
N VAL A 167 3.13 -19.11 1.38
CA VAL A 167 2.25 -18.75 2.51
C VAL A 167 3.04 -18.19 3.67
N LEU A 168 2.44 -17.24 4.37
CA LEU A 168 2.96 -16.69 5.62
C LEU A 168 1.81 -16.54 6.60
N GLY A 169 2.00 -17.03 7.82
CA GLY A 169 1.08 -16.83 8.93
C GLY A 169 1.85 -16.44 10.18
N TYR A 170 1.44 -15.38 10.86
CA TYR A 170 2.01 -14.98 12.14
C TYR A 170 0.95 -14.38 13.06
N GLN A 171 1.22 -14.44 14.36
CA GLN A 171 0.47 -13.75 15.39
C GLN A 171 1.27 -12.56 15.90
N THR A 172 0.60 -11.48 16.27
CA THR A 172 1.15 -10.42 17.13
C THR A 172 0.21 -10.13 18.30
N ALA A 173 0.75 -9.97 19.51
CA ALA A 173 0.01 -9.68 20.73
C ALA A 173 0.21 -8.23 21.19
N ALA A 174 -0.83 -7.41 21.07
CA ALA A 174 -0.84 -6.01 21.48
C ALA A 174 -0.61 -5.84 22.99
N PHE A 175 -0.25 -4.63 23.44
CA PHE A 175 -0.08 -4.37 24.88
C PHE A 175 -1.39 -4.41 25.66
N ASN A 176 -2.53 -4.12 25.00
CA ASN A 176 -3.87 -4.23 25.60
C ASN A 176 -4.37 -5.67 25.75
N GLY A 177 -3.61 -6.66 25.27
CA GLY A 177 -3.97 -8.08 25.33
C GLY A 177 -4.75 -8.61 24.12
N ASP A 178 -5.06 -7.77 23.13
CA ASP A 178 -5.63 -8.25 21.86
C ASP A 178 -4.57 -9.01 21.06
N HIS A 179 -4.99 -10.07 20.38
CA HIS A 179 -4.13 -10.80 19.45
C HIS A 179 -4.58 -10.56 18.02
N TYR A 180 -3.63 -10.41 17.10
CA TYR A 180 -3.89 -10.27 15.68
C TYR A 180 -3.21 -11.42 14.94
N LEU A 181 -3.99 -12.19 14.18
CA LEU A 181 -3.50 -13.19 13.26
C LEU A 181 -3.43 -12.58 11.87
N VAL A 182 -2.28 -12.71 11.22
CA VAL A 182 -2.09 -12.29 9.83
C VAL A 182 -1.73 -13.52 9.03
N TYR A 183 -2.54 -13.84 8.03
CA TYR A 183 -2.29 -14.93 7.10
C TYR A 183 -2.30 -14.41 5.66
N VAL A 184 -1.33 -14.84 4.87
CA VAL A 184 -1.13 -14.47 3.48
C VAL A 184 -0.96 -15.73 2.67
N ASN A 185 -1.78 -15.87 1.62
CA ASN A 185 -1.66 -16.91 0.60
C ASN A 185 -1.32 -16.25 -0.74
N THR A 186 -0.07 -16.33 -1.18
CA THR A 186 0.40 -15.85 -2.50
C THR A 186 0.43 -16.96 -3.56
N ASP A 187 -0.02 -18.15 -3.19
CA ASP A 187 -0.14 -19.34 -4.03
C ASP A 187 -1.29 -19.20 -5.05
N SER A 188 -1.24 -20.03 -6.10
CA SER A 188 -2.31 -20.17 -7.09
C SER A 188 -3.41 -21.16 -6.68
N LYS A 189 -3.26 -21.82 -5.52
CA LYS A 189 -4.24 -22.75 -4.94
C LYS A 189 -4.73 -22.28 -3.57
N SER A 190 -5.85 -22.82 -3.14
CA SER A 190 -6.36 -22.59 -1.79
C SER A 190 -5.44 -23.23 -0.74
N ARG A 191 -5.34 -22.61 0.43
CA ARG A 191 -4.49 -23.05 1.54
C ARG A 191 -5.28 -23.05 2.84
N GLN A 192 -5.01 -24.02 3.69
CA GLN A 192 -5.72 -24.23 4.95
C GLN A 192 -4.76 -24.15 6.14
N PHE A 193 -5.22 -23.56 7.23
CA PHE A 193 -4.47 -23.37 8.47
C PHE A 193 -5.33 -23.74 9.66
N ASP A 194 -4.81 -24.58 10.55
CA ASP A 194 -5.47 -24.95 11.79
C ASP A 194 -5.30 -23.84 12.84
N LEU A 195 -6.41 -23.28 13.30
CA LEU A 195 -6.50 -22.24 14.33
C LEU A 195 -6.87 -22.78 15.72
N SER A 196 -7.06 -24.09 15.87
CA SER A 196 -7.57 -24.72 17.11
C SER A 196 -6.71 -24.38 18.33
N LYS A 197 -5.38 -24.44 18.19
CA LYS A 197 -4.40 -24.14 19.25
C LYS A 197 -4.24 -22.65 19.56
N ILE A 198 -4.77 -21.78 18.69
CA ILE A 198 -4.55 -20.33 18.73
C ILE A 198 -5.79 -19.63 19.30
N THR A 199 -6.96 -20.08 18.87
CA THR A 199 -8.23 -19.44 19.24
C THR A 199 -8.60 -19.64 20.69
N ASN A 200 -8.27 -20.77 21.36
CA ASN A 200 -8.41 -20.98 22.81
C ASN A 200 -9.71 -20.45 23.46
N GLY A 201 -10.84 -20.47 22.74
CA GLY A 201 -12.14 -19.93 23.22
C GLY A 201 -12.30 -18.41 23.13
N LEU A 202 -11.34 -17.70 22.54
CA LEU A 202 -11.42 -16.27 22.20
C LEU A 202 -12.44 -16.02 21.08
N SER A 203 -13.14 -14.90 21.19
CA SER A 203 -13.96 -14.39 20.09
C SER A 203 -13.05 -13.85 18.99
N TYR A 204 -13.45 -14.03 17.73
CA TYR A 204 -12.70 -13.49 16.59
C TYR A 204 -13.55 -12.54 15.76
N ILE A 205 -12.90 -11.54 15.18
CA ILE A 205 -13.46 -10.71 14.11
C ILE A 205 -12.47 -10.63 12.96
N VAL A 206 -12.95 -10.71 11.73
CA VAL A 206 -12.12 -10.54 10.53
C VAL A 206 -12.05 -9.06 10.19
N LEU A 207 -10.86 -8.47 10.30
CA LEU A 207 -10.62 -7.06 10.03
C LEU A 207 -10.26 -6.79 8.57
N ALA A 208 -9.67 -7.76 7.89
CA ALA A 208 -9.33 -7.67 6.48
C ALA A 208 -9.65 -8.99 5.77
N ASN A 209 -10.26 -8.89 4.60
CA ASN A 209 -10.28 -9.95 3.59
C ASN A 209 -9.58 -9.41 2.33
N GLY A 210 -9.21 -10.24 1.35
CA GLY A 210 -8.43 -9.79 0.17
C GLY A 210 -9.03 -8.62 -0.64
N ASN A 211 -10.24 -8.16 -0.32
CA ASN A 211 -10.94 -7.07 -0.98
C ASN A 211 -11.09 -5.79 -0.14
N GLN A 212 -11.18 -5.88 1.18
CA GLN A 212 -11.48 -4.73 2.03
C GLN A 212 -10.87 -4.86 3.43
N VAL A 213 -10.78 -3.72 4.12
CA VAL A 213 -10.39 -3.63 5.53
C VAL A 213 -11.48 -2.85 6.28
N ASN A 214 -11.96 -3.40 7.39
CA ASN A 214 -12.94 -2.78 8.27
C ASN A 214 -12.58 -3.07 9.73
N LEU A 215 -12.30 -2.01 10.50
CA LEU A 215 -11.87 -2.11 11.90
C LEU A 215 -12.97 -2.61 12.84
N SER A 216 -14.23 -2.46 12.43
CA SER A 216 -15.40 -2.98 13.16
C SER A 216 -15.70 -4.44 12.82
N GLY A 217 -14.94 -5.04 11.90
CA GLY A 217 -15.15 -6.40 11.42
C GLY A 217 -15.91 -6.46 10.08
N ILE A 218 -15.69 -7.55 9.36
CA ILE A 218 -16.32 -7.85 8.08
C ILE A 218 -17.29 -9.02 8.29
N SER A 219 -18.58 -8.79 8.03
CA SER A 219 -19.62 -9.83 8.09
C SER A 219 -19.65 -10.72 6.85
N GLU A 220 -19.53 -10.11 5.66
CA GLU A 220 -19.55 -10.81 4.38
C GLU A 220 -18.12 -11.10 3.91
N LEU A 221 -17.68 -12.33 4.16
CA LEU A 221 -16.35 -12.78 3.79
C LEU A 221 -16.30 -13.26 2.34
N SER A 222 -15.24 -12.88 1.63
CA SER A 222 -14.89 -13.36 0.30
C SER A 222 -13.42 -13.76 0.30
N GLY A 223 -13.12 -14.95 -0.21
CA GLY A 223 -11.77 -15.53 -0.22
C GLY A 223 -11.24 -15.99 1.14
N VAL A 224 -12.05 -15.86 2.19
CA VAL A 224 -11.72 -16.25 3.57
C VAL A 224 -12.88 -17.06 4.12
N THR A 225 -12.61 -18.25 4.65
CA THR A 225 -13.62 -19.08 5.33
C THR A 225 -13.02 -19.63 6.60
N ILE A 226 -13.77 -19.59 7.70
CA ILE A 226 -13.36 -20.16 8.99
C ILE A 226 -14.44 -21.11 9.46
N ASN A 227 -14.17 -22.41 9.40
CA ASN A 227 -15.11 -23.47 9.79
C ASN A 227 -14.39 -24.48 10.69
N ASN A 228 -14.97 -24.83 11.84
CA ASN A 228 -14.41 -25.81 12.78
C ASN A 228 -12.92 -25.55 13.10
N HIS A 229 -12.57 -24.28 13.38
CA HIS A 229 -11.19 -23.82 13.62
C HIS A 229 -10.23 -23.95 12.42
N ILE A 230 -10.69 -24.30 11.23
CA ILE A 230 -9.87 -24.30 10.01
C ILE A 230 -10.10 -23.00 9.24
N LEU A 231 -9.03 -22.21 9.10
CA LEU A 231 -8.97 -21.07 8.20
C LEU A 231 -8.63 -21.58 6.79
N THR A 232 -9.51 -21.31 5.83
CA THR A 232 -9.26 -21.53 4.40
C THR A 232 -9.10 -20.18 3.72
N LEU A 233 -7.99 -20.00 3.00
CA LEU A 233 -7.74 -18.85 2.13
C LEU A 233 -7.79 -19.29 0.66
N ASP A 234 -8.53 -18.56 -0.14
CA ASP A 234 -8.50 -18.70 -1.60
C ASP A 234 -7.13 -18.32 -2.17
N PRO A 235 -6.82 -18.70 -3.43
CA PRO A 235 -5.61 -18.22 -4.11
C PRO A 235 -5.48 -16.69 -4.04
N LEU A 236 -4.25 -16.20 -3.85
CA LEU A 236 -3.93 -14.77 -3.84
C LEU A 236 -4.78 -13.95 -2.84
N THR A 237 -4.97 -14.48 -1.63
CA THR A 237 -5.80 -13.87 -0.59
C THR A 237 -5.02 -13.75 0.73
N ALA A 238 -5.27 -12.66 1.45
CA ALA A 238 -4.77 -12.48 2.80
C ALA A 238 -5.92 -12.09 3.74
N THR A 239 -5.73 -12.35 5.03
CA THR A 239 -6.67 -11.96 6.07
C THR A 239 -5.95 -11.46 7.32
N ILE A 240 -6.62 -10.57 8.03
CA ILE A 240 -6.23 -10.15 9.38
C ILE A 240 -7.40 -10.42 10.30
N ILE A 241 -7.17 -11.20 11.34
CA ILE A 241 -8.17 -11.62 12.31
C ILE A 241 -7.76 -11.06 13.67
N ARG A 242 -8.65 -10.34 14.35
CA ARG A 242 -8.43 -9.93 15.74
C ARG A 242 -9.12 -10.93 16.66
N LEU A 243 -8.39 -11.47 17.61
CA LEU A 243 -8.90 -12.29 18.71
C LEU A 243 -8.98 -11.43 19.96
N THR A 244 -10.12 -11.48 20.65
CA THR A 244 -10.33 -10.77 21.91
C THR A 244 -10.81 -11.73 22.99
N ASN A 245 -10.45 -11.44 24.24
CA ASN A 245 -11.05 -12.11 25.39
C ASN A 245 -12.55 -11.82 25.34
N ALA A 246 -13.39 -12.86 25.38
CA ALA A 246 -14.84 -12.73 25.34
C ALA A 246 -15.35 -12.03 26.62
N LYS A 247 -15.27 -10.70 26.63
CA LYS A 247 -15.97 -9.71 27.46
C LYS A 247 -15.44 -8.32 27.08
N THR A 248 -16.17 -7.61 26.22
CA THR A 248 -16.70 -6.24 26.41
C THR A 248 -17.24 -5.72 25.07
N PRO A 249 -18.53 -5.30 24.98
CA PRO A 249 -19.03 -4.51 23.86
C PRO A 249 -18.26 -3.19 23.76
N THR A 250 -17.79 -2.85 22.56
CA THR A 250 -16.97 -1.67 22.29
C THR A 250 -17.82 -0.38 22.36
N ASP A 251 -18.14 0.07 23.56
CA ASP A 251 -18.74 1.39 23.81
C ASP A 251 -17.82 2.24 24.68
N GLN A 252 -16.54 2.39 24.31
CA GLN A 252 -15.70 3.57 24.62
C GLN A 252 -14.53 3.68 23.63
N VAL A 253 -14.85 4.07 22.39
CA VAL A 253 -13.89 4.82 21.56
C VAL A 253 -14.55 6.16 21.26
N ALA A 254 -14.50 7.06 22.24
CA ALA A 254 -14.81 8.46 22.03
C ALA A 254 -13.60 9.31 22.48
N ASN A 255 -13.15 10.13 21.53
CA ASN A 255 -12.24 11.27 21.63
C ASN A 255 -10.72 11.01 21.66
N PRO A 256 -10.05 11.17 20.50
CA PRO A 256 -8.78 11.87 20.50
C PRO A 256 -9.06 13.33 20.93
N SER A 257 -8.50 13.76 22.06
CA SER A 257 -8.46 15.17 22.41
C SER A 257 -7.60 15.91 21.38
N GLU A 258 -8.25 16.50 20.37
CA GLU A 258 -7.65 17.60 19.61
C GLU A 258 -7.65 18.84 20.51
N LYS A 259 -6.47 19.19 21.05
CA LYS A 259 -6.23 20.57 21.49
C LYS A 259 -6.07 21.45 20.26
N THR A 260 -7.19 21.89 19.70
CA THR A 260 -7.22 23.07 18.82
C THR A 260 -7.17 24.31 19.69
N GLY A 261 -5.97 24.87 19.85
CA GLY A 261 -5.78 26.22 20.39
C GLY A 261 -6.28 27.25 19.38
N SER A 262 -7.56 27.59 19.45
CA SER A 262 -8.14 28.75 18.78
C SER A 262 -7.61 30.02 19.43
N PHE A 263 -6.77 30.78 18.73
CA PHE A 263 -6.46 32.16 19.08
C PHE A 263 -7.23 33.09 18.15
N GLY A 264 -8.36 33.57 18.65
CA GLY A 264 -9.13 34.64 18.05
C GLY A 264 -9.66 35.58 19.13
N GLY A 265 -9.00 36.74 19.25
CA GLY A 265 -9.60 38.00 19.69
C GLY A 265 -9.81 38.24 21.19
N LYS A 266 -8.99 39.12 21.77
CA LYS A 266 -9.49 40.25 22.57
C LYS A 266 -8.48 41.38 22.61
N ASP A 267 -8.98 42.57 22.26
CA ASP A 267 -8.29 43.85 22.20
C ASP A 267 -7.65 44.26 23.52
N THR A 268 -6.46 44.89 23.47
CA THR A 268 -6.16 46.08 24.28
C THR A 268 -4.96 46.88 23.75
N GLU A 269 -5.23 48.17 23.56
CA GLU A 269 -4.36 49.35 23.67
C GLU A 269 -3.15 49.61 22.74
N VAL A 270 -3.45 50.57 21.86
CA VAL A 270 -2.63 51.59 21.22
C VAL A 270 -1.41 52.05 22.05
N THR A 271 -0.23 52.04 21.41
CA THR A 271 0.75 53.12 21.59
C THR A 271 1.39 53.47 20.25
N LYS A 272 1.09 54.67 19.77
CA LYS A 272 1.67 55.28 18.57
C LYS A 272 3.06 55.84 18.91
N ALA A 273 4.06 55.51 18.09
CA ALA A 273 5.26 56.33 17.94
C ALA A 273 5.57 56.47 16.44
N ASN A 274 5.45 57.70 15.94
CA ASN A 274 5.75 58.11 14.57
C ASN A 274 7.26 58.18 14.34
N VAL A 275 7.74 57.71 13.19
CA VAL A 275 8.90 58.30 12.51
C VAL A 275 8.64 58.32 10.99
N LYS A 276 8.71 59.53 10.41
CA LYS A 276 8.66 59.83 8.97
C LYS A 276 9.99 59.46 8.30
N ALA A 277 9.92 58.92 7.09
CA ALA A 277 10.95 59.15 6.08
C ALA A 277 10.27 59.39 4.72
N SER A 278 10.80 60.37 4.01
CA SER A 278 10.26 61.01 2.82
C SER A 278 11.13 60.65 1.62
N GLY A 279 10.52 60.43 0.45
CA GLY A 279 11.10 60.85 -0.84
C GLY A 279 11.31 59.79 -1.91
N LYS A 280 10.49 59.91 -2.97
CA LYS A 280 10.73 59.77 -4.42
C LYS A 280 11.38 58.50 -5.02
N GLU A 281 10.68 58.00 -6.04
CA GLU A 281 11.16 57.13 -7.12
C GLU A 281 12.33 57.77 -7.90
N ASP A 282 13.27 56.95 -8.37
CA ASP A 282 13.78 56.98 -9.75
C ASP A 282 14.56 55.68 -10.08
N LEU A 283 14.26 55.14 -11.27
CA LEU A 283 14.86 53.95 -11.91
C LEU A 283 16.25 54.27 -12.50
N VAL A 284 17.30 53.49 -12.21
CA VAL A 284 18.45 53.23 -13.13
C VAL A 284 19.12 51.88 -12.78
N GLY A 285 19.50 51.10 -13.81
CA GLY A 285 20.03 49.72 -13.81
C GLY A 285 21.37 49.47 -13.08
N ASN A 286 21.93 48.26 -13.04
CA ASN A 286 22.19 47.36 -14.17
C ASN A 286 22.16 45.88 -13.77
N ALA A 287 21.69 45.03 -14.69
CA ALA A 287 21.90 43.59 -14.69
C ALA A 287 23.22 43.26 -15.41
N GLU A 288 24.10 42.50 -14.77
CA GLU A 288 25.23 41.85 -15.46
C GLU A 288 24.82 40.45 -15.90
N LEU A 289 24.68 40.28 -17.22
CA LEU A 289 24.70 39.00 -17.92
C LEU A 289 26.16 38.73 -18.30
N VAL A 290 26.73 37.63 -17.82
CA VAL A 290 28.01 37.12 -18.32
C VAL A 290 27.74 35.89 -19.18
N ASN A 291 27.64 36.11 -20.48
CA ASN A 291 27.93 35.08 -21.49
C ASN A 291 29.44 35.05 -21.69
N ARG A 292 30.03 33.85 -21.60
CA ARG A 292 31.38 33.58 -22.10
C ARG A 292 31.26 32.50 -23.15
N ASP A 293 31.50 32.88 -24.40
CA ASP A 293 32.00 31.97 -25.42
C ASP A 293 33.13 32.65 -26.23
N ASN A 294 34.06 31.79 -26.62
CA ASN A 294 35.11 31.89 -27.64
C ASN A 294 36.52 32.36 -27.24
N GLY A 295 37.36 31.34 -27.04
CA GLY A 295 38.71 31.22 -27.59
C GLY A 295 38.83 29.85 -28.27
#